data_AF-A0A1M3HBZ7-F1
#
_entry.id   AF-A0A1M3HBZ7-F1
#
_cell.length_a   1.000
_cell.length_b   1.000
_cell.length_c   1.000
_cell.angle_alpha   90.00
_cell.angle_beta   90.00
_cell.angle_gamma   90.00
#
_symmetry.space_group_name_H-M   'P 1'
#
loop_
_entity.id
_entity.type
_entity.pdbx_description
1 polymer ?
#
loop_
_entity_poly.entity_id
_entity_poly.type
_entity_poly.pdbx_seq_one_letter_code
_entity_poly.pdbx_strand_id
1 'polypeptide(L)'
;MKKLTFLLALAILGSTIIANAQRAPHVKHDIHHDRQDIHHDKKDINHDKKDIQGDKKDIAGDKTDLRSDRKDAASDRKDLNHDNKDIAKDKKDIATDRKERNQDVKNHDYKDAAAEQKDINADKKDLSADRKDRNADRKDLHQDRKDIHQDKKDLAGDRKDLSKDRKDLGKDKSDLKKDRKDLKDDKQDAATPATSNQ
;
A
#
# COMPACT_ATOMS: atom_id res chain seq x y z
N MET A 1 10.97 110.15 -18.75
CA MET A 1 12.37 110.25 -18.26
C MET A 1 12.65 109.04 -17.38
N LYS A 2 13.74 108.32 -17.66
CA LYS A 2 14.19 107.08 -16.98
C LYS A 2 14.76 107.37 -15.58
N LYS A 3 14.76 106.35 -14.72
CA LYS A 3 15.71 105.96 -13.61
C LYS A 3 14.91 105.44 -12.39
N LEU A 4 15.28 104.42 -11.59
CA LEU A 4 16.44 103.51 -11.50
C LEU A 4 16.18 102.48 -10.34
N THR A 5 16.53 101.21 -10.58
CA THR A 5 16.81 100.00 -9.73
C THR A 5 16.84 100.04 -8.18
N PHE A 6 16.42 98.94 -7.49
CA PHE A 6 17.28 97.91 -6.84
C PHE A 6 16.56 96.86 -5.90
N LEU A 7 17.13 95.62 -5.84
CA LEU A 7 17.20 94.56 -4.78
C LEU A 7 15.89 93.89 -4.23
N LEU A 8 15.65 92.57 -4.33
CA LEU A 8 16.26 91.34 -3.74
C LEU A 8 15.57 90.87 -2.44
N ALA A 9 14.90 89.70 -2.46
CA ALA A 9 14.81 88.76 -1.32
C ALA A 9 14.15 87.41 -1.71
N LEU A 10 14.85 86.30 -1.43
CA LEU A 10 14.40 84.91 -1.40
C LEU A 10 13.55 84.62 -0.14
N ALA A 11 12.51 83.78 -0.23
CA ALA A 11 11.98 82.96 0.88
C ALA A 11 11.05 81.85 0.30
N ILE A 12 11.59 80.67 -0.02
CA ILE A 12 11.50 79.41 0.75
C ILE A 12 10.08 78.83 0.88
N LEU A 13 9.86 77.80 0.04
CA LEU A 13 9.29 76.46 0.32
C LEU A 13 8.38 76.27 1.54
N GLY A 14 7.19 75.74 1.28
CA GLY A 14 6.29 75.18 2.28
C GLY A 14 5.38 74.11 1.69
N SER A 15 5.93 73.10 0.99
CA SER A 15 5.18 71.91 0.61
C SER A 15 5.03 71.02 1.83
N THR A 16 3.85 70.99 2.43
CA THR A 16 3.51 70.04 3.48
C THR A 16 3.47 68.62 2.90
N ILE A 17 4.58 67.89 3.06
CA ILE A 17 4.60 66.45 2.84
C ILE A 17 3.98 65.80 4.08
N ILE A 18 2.73 65.34 3.95
CA ILE A 18 2.14 64.42 4.93
C ILE A 18 2.84 63.08 4.72
N ALA A 19 3.85 62.78 5.55
CA ALA A 19 4.54 61.50 5.54
C ALA A 19 3.60 60.41 6.06
N ASN A 20 3.16 59.51 5.18
CA ASN A 20 2.32 58.38 5.55
C ASN A 20 3.17 57.25 6.16
N ALA A 21 3.34 57.28 7.48
CA ALA A 21 4.04 56.26 8.26
C ALA A 21 3.11 55.06 8.57
N GLN A 22 2.79 54.25 7.56
CA GLN A 22 1.90 53.06 7.73
C GLN A 22 2.49 51.73 7.23
N ARG A 23 3.81 51.61 6.99
CA ARG A 23 4.41 50.36 6.45
C ARG A 23 5.02 49.39 7.46
N ALA A 24 5.18 49.77 8.73
CA ALA A 24 5.85 48.95 9.74
C ALA A 24 5.03 47.79 10.38
N PRO A 25 3.68 47.82 10.48
CA PRO A 25 2.95 46.75 11.17
C PRO A 25 2.72 45.51 10.29
N HIS A 26 2.76 45.66 8.97
CA HIS A 26 2.45 44.57 8.03
C HIS A 26 3.60 43.55 7.93
N VAL A 27 4.83 43.99 7.66
CA VAL A 27 6.00 43.09 7.46
C VAL A 27 6.32 42.19 8.67
N LYS A 28 6.05 42.63 9.90
CA LYS A 28 6.26 41.80 11.10
C LYS A 28 5.18 40.73 11.29
N HIS A 29 3.96 41.00 10.81
CA HIS A 29 2.86 40.05 10.85
C HIS A 29 3.12 38.90 9.88
N ASP A 30 3.64 39.24 8.70
CA ASP A 30 3.93 38.31 7.60
C ASP A 30 5.06 37.31 7.99
N ILE A 31 6.17 37.79 8.56
CA ILE A 31 7.26 36.92 9.09
C ILE A 31 6.79 35.94 10.19
N HIS A 32 5.83 36.35 11.03
CA HIS A 32 5.33 35.48 12.08
C HIS A 32 4.44 34.38 11.49
N HIS A 33 3.60 34.73 10.53
CA HIS A 33 2.72 33.81 9.81
C HIS A 33 3.55 32.74 9.08
N ASP A 34 4.54 33.12 8.27
CA ASP A 34 5.37 32.16 7.53
C ASP A 34 6.12 31.18 8.45
N ARG A 35 6.54 31.64 9.64
CA ARG A 35 7.17 30.75 10.62
C ARG A 35 6.20 29.73 11.19
N GLN A 36 4.92 30.11 11.36
CA GLN A 36 3.88 29.18 11.78
C GLN A 36 3.58 28.18 10.67
N ASP A 37 3.45 28.62 9.42
CA ASP A 37 3.17 27.73 8.28
C ASP A 37 4.31 26.73 8.06
N ILE A 38 5.57 27.20 8.06
CA ILE A 38 6.77 26.32 8.05
C ILE A 38 6.73 25.28 9.18
N HIS A 39 6.17 25.62 10.33
CA HIS A 39 6.05 24.70 11.45
C HIS A 39 4.92 23.69 11.25
N HIS A 40 3.78 24.11 10.69
CA HIS A 40 2.69 23.22 10.31
C HIS A 40 3.14 22.23 9.21
N ASP A 41 3.71 22.72 8.13
CA ASP A 41 4.20 21.87 7.03
C ASP A 41 5.24 20.84 7.49
N LYS A 42 6.11 21.22 8.43
CA LYS A 42 7.07 20.26 9.01
C LYS A 42 6.38 19.17 9.81
N LYS A 43 5.28 19.47 10.50
CA LYS A 43 4.48 18.48 11.22
C LYS A 43 3.77 17.56 10.23
N ASP A 44 3.18 18.12 9.18
CA ASP A 44 2.43 17.35 8.18
C ASP A 44 3.37 16.42 7.40
N ILE A 45 4.53 16.93 6.94
CA ILE A 45 5.62 16.11 6.38
C ILE A 45 6.03 14.95 7.30
N ASN A 46 6.04 15.18 8.61
CA ASN A 46 6.40 14.16 9.58
C ASN A 46 5.27 13.15 9.81
N HIS A 47 4.02 13.58 9.71
CA HIS A 47 2.84 12.72 9.72
C HIS A 47 2.85 11.81 8.49
N ASP A 48 2.93 12.37 7.29
CA ASP A 48 2.93 11.59 6.04
C ASP A 48 4.09 10.59 5.96
N LYS A 49 5.25 10.95 6.51
CA LYS A 49 6.38 10.00 6.61
C LYS A 49 6.07 8.81 7.49
N LYS A 50 5.31 8.99 8.58
CA LYS A 50 4.88 7.90 9.45
C LYS A 50 3.82 7.04 8.77
N ASP A 51 2.87 7.66 8.07
CA ASP A 51 1.83 6.91 7.35
C ASP A 51 2.45 6.07 6.22
N ILE A 52 3.35 6.67 5.42
CA ILE A 52 4.16 5.94 4.42
C ILE A 52 4.96 4.78 5.04
N GLN A 53 5.41 4.90 6.29
CA GLN A 53 6.08 3.81 6.98
C GLN A 53 5.10 2.71 7.42
N GLY A 54 3.91 3.10 7.88
CA GLY A 54 2.78 2.22 8.16
C GLY A 54 2.40 1.40 6.94
N ASP A 55 2.03 2.06 5.84
CA ASP A 55 1.61 1.38 4.61
C ASP A 55 2.68 0.45 4.05
N LYS A 56 3.96 0.80 4.18
CA LYS A 56 5.06 -0.08 3.76
C LYS A 56 5.13 -1.35 4.60
N LYS A 57 4.83 -1.24 5.89
CA LYS A 57 4.78 -2.38 6.81
C LYS A 57 3.58 -3.26 6.50
N ASP A 58 2.43 -2.66 6.25
CA ASP A 58 1.19 -3.39 5.92
C ASP A 58 1.34 -4.12 4.58
N ILE A 59 1.86 -3.45 3.53
CA ILE A 59 2.25 -4.08 2.25
C ILE A 59 3.23 -5.24 2.44
N ALA A 60 4.13 -5.18 3.42
CA ALA A 60 5.06 -6.26 3.71
C ALA A 60 4.38 -7.44 4.42
N GLY A 61 3.41 -7.15 5.29
CA GLY A 61 2.51 -8.12 5.92
C GLY A 61 1.72 -8.88 4.85
N ASP A 62 0.94 -8.17 4.05
CA ASP A 62 0.11 -8.76 2.99
C ASP A 62 0.89 -9.61 1.99
N LYS A 63 2.14 -9.22 1.69
CA LYS A 63 3.02 -10.03 0.82
C LYS A 63 3.48 -11.32 1.48
N THR A 64 3.65 -11.30 2.80
CA THR A 64 4.04 -12.48 3.58
C THR A 64 2.87 -13.45 3.66
N ASP A 65 1.68 -12.96 3.96
CA ASP A 65 0.44 -13.75 4.02
C ASP A 65 0.14 -14.37 2.65
N LEU A 66 0.18 -13.55 1.58
CA LEU A 66 -0.02 -14.02 0.21
C LEU A 66 0.99 -15.09 -0.23
N ARG A 67 2.19 -15.09 0.37
CA ARG A 67 3.20 -16.11 0.12
C ARG A 67 2.89 -17.39 0.89
N SER A 68 2.38 -17.29 2.12
CA SER A 68 1.94 -18.43 2.91
C SER A 68 0.79 -19.14 2.21
N ASP A 69 -0.29 -18.44 1.88
CA ASP A 69 -1.47 -19.06 1.27
C ASP A 69 -1.15 -19.72 -0.08
N ARG A 70 -0.22 -19.14 -0.84
CA ARG A 70 0.26 -19.77 -2.09
C ARG A 70 1.03 -21.06 -1.86
N LYS A 71 1.76 -21.15 -0.76
CA LYS A 71 2.51 -22.35 -0.38
C LYS A 71 1.54 -23.43 0.12
N ASP A 72 0.53 -23.05 0.88
CA ASP A 72 -0.50 -23.96 1.37
C ASP A 72 -1.31 -24.50 0.19
N ALA A 73 -1.76 -23.63 -0.73
CA ALA A 73 -2.44 -24.05 -1.96
C ALA A 73 -1.60 -24.95 -2.87
N ALA A 74 -0.28 -24.82 -2.83
CA ALA A 74 0.63 -25.69 -3.56
C ALA A 74 0.76 -27.08 -2.89
N SER A 75 0.70 -27.12 -1.57
CA SER A 75 0.70 -28.36 -0.78
C SER A 75 -0.60 -29.13 -1.01
N ASP A 76 -1.75 -28.49 -0.88
CA ASP A 76 -3.07 -29.11 -1.14
C ASP A 76 -3.17 -29.66 -2.56
N ARG A 77 -2.61 -28.95 -3.54
CA ARG A 77 -2.56 -29.45 -4.92
C ARG A 77 -1.68 -30.69 -5.06
N LYS A 78 -0.60 -30.79 -4.29
CA LYS A 78 0.28 -31.96 -4.29
C LYS A 78 -0.42 -33.15 -3.67
N ASP A 79 -1.13 -32.95 -2.57
CA ASP A 79 -1.85 -33.99 -1.85
C ASP A 79 -3.03 -34.51 -2.69
N LEU A 80 -3.80 -33.61 -3.32
CA LEU A 80 -4.79 -33.98 -4.34
C LEU A 80 -4.23 -34.85 -5.47
N ASN A 81 -2.99 -34.58 -5.91
CA ASN A 81 -2.35 -35.38 -6.94
C ASN A 81 -1.91 -36.76 -6.42
N HIS A 82 -1.56 -36.87 -5.15
CA HIS A 82 -1.26 -38.14 -4.51
C HIS A 82 -2.52 -39.00 -4.40
N ASP A 83 -3.59 -38.45 -3.82
CA ASP A 83 -4.87 -39.15 -3.67
C ASP A 83 -5.42 -39.61 -5.02
N ASN A 84 -5.29 -38.78 -6.07
CA ASN A 84 -5.74 -39.17 -7.39
C ASN A 84 -4.94 -40.33 -7.99
N LYS A 85 -3.66 -40.48 -7.63
CA LYS A 85 -2.84 -41.63 -8.05
C LYS A 85 -3.23 -42.89 -7.28
N ASP A 86 -3.45 -42.77 -5.97
CA ASP A 86 -3.82 -43.90 -5.12
C ASP A 86 -5.21 -44.42 -5.49
N ILE A 87 -6.19 -43.52 -5.66
CA ILE A 87 -7.50 -43.83 -6.25
C ILE A 87 -7.40 -44.54 -7.60
N ALA A 88 -6.45 -44.15 -8.45
CA ALA A 88 -6.27 -44.77 -9.76
C ALA A 88 -5.66 -46.17 -9.65
N LYS A 89 -4.76 -46.37 -8.69
CA LYS A 89 -4.14 -47.66 -8.37
C LYS A 89 -5.20 -48.61 -7.80
N ASP A 90 -5.92 -48.25 -6.75
CA ASP A 90 -6.97 -49.09 -6.14
C ASP A 90 -8.03 -49.49 -7.15
N LYS A 91 -8.41 -48.59 -8.07
CA LYS A 91 -9.35 -48.93 -9.13
C LYS A 91 -8.81 -50.00 -10.09
N LYS A 92 -7.52 -49.98 -10.37
CA LYS A 92 -6.86 -50.95 -11.25
C LYS A 92 -6.71 -52.30 -10.55
N ASP A 93 -6.35 -52.27 -9.27
CA ASP A 93 -6.17 -53.47 -8.44
C ASP A 93 -7.54 -54.17 -8.28
N ILE A 94 -8.59 -53.46 -7.85
CA ILE A 94 -9.98 -53.96 -7.86
C ILE A 94 -10.42 -54.57 -9.20
N ALA A 95 -10.02 -53.96 -10.33
CA ALA A 95 -10.40 -54.47 -11.64
C ALA A 95 -9.67 -55.79 -11.98
N THR A 96 -8.43 -55.94 -11.52
CA THR A 96 -7.59 -57.12 -11.70
C THR A 96 -8.10 -58.26 -10.83
N ASP A 97 -8.23 -58.04 -9.52
CA ASP A 97 -8.77 -59.02 -8.57
C ASP A 97 -10.18 -59.47 -8.97
N ARG A 98 -11.01 -58.56 -9.51
CA ARG A 98 -12.35 -58.94 -9.98
C ARG A 98 -12.28 -59.91 -11.15
N LYS A 99 -11.29 -59.74 -12.04
CA LYS A 99 -11.09 -60.65 -13.17
C LYS A 99 -10.59 -62.02 -12.69
N GLU A 100 -9.63 -62.02 -11.77
CA GLU A 100 -9.00 -63.23 -11.20
C GLU A 100 -10.04 -64.03 -10.40
N ARG A 101 -10.74 -63.38 -9.47
CA ARG A 101 -11.87 -63.97 -8.75
C ARG A 101 -12.92 -64.61 -9.66
N ASN A 102 -13.27 -63.94 -10.77
CA ASN A 102 -14.24 -64.49 -11.72
C ASN A 102 -13.70 -65.73 -12.46
N GLN A 103 -12.39 -65.84 -12.64
CA GLN A 103 -11.74 -67.05 -13.19
C GLN A 103 -11.73 -68.17 -12.14
N ASP A 104 -11.39 -67.88 -10.89
CA ASP A 104 -11.35 -68.85 -9.80
C ASP A 104 -12.74 -69.45 -9.54
N VAL A 105 -13.78 -68.61 -9.52
CA VAL A 105 -15.18 -69.07 -9.42
C VAL A 105 -15.54 -70.02 -10.57
N LYS A 106 -15.10 -69.76 -11.81
CA LYS A 106 -15.35 -70.66 -12.95
C LYS A 106 -14.60 -71.99 -12.81
N ASN A 107 -13.40 -71.94 -12.23
CA ASN A 107 -12.57 -73.12 -11.98
C ASN A 107 -12.97 -73.87 -10.71
N HIS A 108 -14.01 -73.42 -9.99
CA HIS A 108 -14.47 -73.95 -8.71
C HIS A 108 -13.41 -73.81 -7.59
N ASP A 109 -12.46 -72.88 -7.73
CA ASP A 109 -11.51 -72.51 -6.68
C ASP A 109 -12.10 -71.42 -5.79
N TYR A 110 -12.98 -71.83 -4.90
CA TYR A 110 -13.68 -70.88 -4.03
C TYR A 110 -12.80 -70.26 -2.94
N LYS A 111 -11.65 -70.87 -2.64
CA LYS A 111 -10.74 -70.36 -1.62
C LYS A 111 -9.99 -69.15 -2.17
N ASP A 112 -9.46 -69.26 -3.39
CA ASP A 112 -8.74 -68.17 -4.04
C ASP A 112 -9.73 -67.05 -4.41
N ALA A 113 -10.92 -67.38 -4.94
CA ALA A 113 -11.99 -66.40 -5.13
C ALA A 113 -12.38 -65.63 -3.85
N ALA A 114 -12.30 -66.26 -2.67
CA ALA A 114 -12.56 -65.60 -1.40
C ALA A 114 -11.40 -64.71 -0.94
N ALA A 115 -10.16 -65.04 -1.31
CA ALA A 115 -9.00 -64.18 -1.09
C ALA A 115 -9.11 -62.91 -1.96
N GLU A 116 -9.35 -63.04 -3.25
CA GLU A 116 -9.55 -61.92 -4.18
C GLU A 116 -10.70 -61.00 -3.75
N GLN A 117 -11.78 -61.58 -3.19
CA GLN A 117 -12.88 -60.77 -2.65
C GLN A 117 -12.47 -59.99 -1.39
N LYS A 118 -11.55 -60.49 -0.56
CA LYS A 118 -11.03 -59.72 0.58
C LYS A 118 -10.17 -58.56 0.11
N ASP A 119 -9.32 -58.78 -0.89
CA ASP A 119 -8.44 -57.74 -1.44
C ASP A 119 -9.26 -56.61 -2.08
N ILE A 120 -10.27 -56.95 -2.89
CA ILE A 120 -11.25 -55.98 -3.41
C ILE A 120 -11.94 -55.17 -2.31
N ASN A 121 -12.21 -55.77 -1.15
CA ASN A 121 -12.84 -55.07 -0.05
C ASN A 121 -11.86 -54.14 0.68
N ALA A 122 -10.57 -54.51 0.76
CA ALA A 122 -9.51 -53.66 1.27
C ALA A 122 -9.32 -52.44 0.36
N ASP A 123 -9.12 -52.63 -0.94
CA ASP A 123 -8.96 -51.53 -1.90
C ASP A 123 -10.19 -50.61 -1.93
N LYS A 124 -11.40 -51.14 -1.76
CA LYS A 124 -12.61 -50.30 -1.65
C LYS A 124 -12.62 -49.42 -0.41
N LYS A 125 -12.04 -49.89 0.69
CA LYS A 125 -11.92 -49.13 1.93
C LYS A 125 -10.88 -48.02 1.75
N ASP A 126 -9.74 -48.34 1.14
CA ASP A 126 -8.68 -47.38 0.85
C ASP A 126 -9.17 -46.31 -0.14
N LEU A 127 -9.82 -46.72 -1.23
CA LEU A 127 -10.50 -45.83 -2.17
C LEU A 127 -11.54 -44.90 -1.50
N SER A 128 -12.17 -45.36 -0.42
CA SER A 128 -13.10 -44.52 0.35
C SER A 128 -12.36 -43.54 1.26
N ALA A 129 -11.18 -43.87 1.77
CA ALA A 129 -10.32 -42.99 2.55
C ALA A 129 -9.75 -41.89 1.63
N ASP A 130 -9.10 -42.25 0.52
CA ASP A 130 -8.52 -41.30 -0.43
C ASP A 130 -9.56 -40.32 -0.98
N ARG A 131 -10.81 -40.76 -1.17
CA ARG A 131 -11.89 -39.86 -1.60
C ARG A 131 -12.28 -38.85 -0.54
N LYS A 132 -12.19 -39.20 0.74
CA LYS A 132 -12.44 -38.26 1.84
C LYS A 132 -11.31 -37.25 1.92
N ASP A 133 -10.07 -37.72 1.85
CA ASP A 133 -8.87 -36.88 1.92
C ASP A 133 -8.85 -35.90 0.74
N ARG A 134 -9.05 -36.39 -0.48
CA ARG A 134 -9.16 -35.55 -1.68
C ARG A 134 -10.28 -34.52 -1.60
N ASN A 135 -11.36 -34.83 -0.89
CA ASN A 135 -12.45 -33.88 -0.68
C ASN A 135 -12.12 -32.84 0.40
N ALA A 136 -11.27 -33.19 1.39
CA ALA A 136 -10.72 -32.25 2.36
C ALA A 136 -9.74 -31.30 1.66
N ASP A 137 -8.74 -31.80 0.95
CA ASP A 137 -7.77 -30.98 0.22
C ASP A 137 -8.44 -30.03 -0.79
N ARG A 138 -9.56 -30.47 -1.40
CA ARG A 138 -10.32 -29.61 -2.32
C ARG A 138 -11.00 -28.45 -1.58
N LYS A 139 -11.45 -28.65 -0.34
CA LYS A 139 -12.02 -27.58 0.48
C LYS A 139 -10.94 -26.62 0.95
N ASP A 140 -9.80 -27.15 1.36
CA ASP A 140 -8.66 -26.35 1.83
C ASP A 140 -8.13 -25.50 0.66
N LEU A 141 -7.94 -26.09 -0.53
CA LEU A 141 -7.55 -25.35 -1.73
C LEU A 141 -8.57 -24.28 -2.15
N HIS A 142 -9.85 -24.48 -1.84
CA HIS A 142 -10.88 -23.45 -2.08
C HIS A 142 -10.79 -22.31 -1.07
N GLN A 143 -10.45 -22.63 0.17
CA GLN A 143 -10.21 -21.64 1.22
C GLN A 143 -8.96 -20.81 0.92
N ASP A 144 -7.83 -21.43 0.61
CA ASP A 144 -6.60 -20.73 0.24
C ASP A 144 -6.79 -19.79 -0.96
N ARG A 145 -7.65 -20.16 -1.92
CA ARG A 145 -7.98 -19.28 -3.05
C ARG A 145 -8.73 -18.02 -2.63
N LYS A 146 -9.58 -18.12 -1.60
CA LYS A 146 -10.26 -16.95 -1.05
C LYS A 146 -9.29 -16.07 -0.29
N ASP A 147 -8.41 -16.68 0.49
CA ASP A 147 -7.44 -15.95 1.32
C ASP A 147 -6.43 -15.21 0.41
N ILE A 148 -5.88 -15.89 -0.61
CA ILE A 148 -5.10 -15.26 -1.70
C ILE A 148 -5.84 -14.10 -2.38
N HIS A 149 -7.16 -14.19 -2.54
CA HIS A 149 -7.94 -13.12 -3.16
C HIS A 149 -8.08 -11.93 -2.21
N GLN A 150 -8.30 -12.19 -0.93
CA GLN A 150 -8.40 -11.18 0.11
C GLN A 150 -7.07 -10.46 0.30
N ASP A 151 -5.96 -11.17 0.44
CA ASP A 151 -4.61 -10.59 0.54
C ASP A 151 -4.26 -9.70 -0.64
N LYS A 152 -4.68 -10.09 -1.86
CA LYS A 152 -4.47 -9.26 -3.05
C LYS A 152 -5.28 -7.97 -3.01
N LYS A 153 -6.47 -8.01 -2.42
CA LYS A 153 -7.34 -6.84 -2.28
C LYS A 153 -6.77 -5.90 -1.23
N ASP A 154 -6.32 -6.41 -0.10
CA ASP A 154 -5.70 -5.63 0.97
C ASP A 154 -4.40 -4.99 0.46
N LEU A 155 -3.56 -5.76 -0.24
CA LEU A 155 -2.33 -5.24 -0.86
C LEU A 155 -2.59 -4.13 -1.89
N ALA A 156 -3.74 -4.19 -2.57
CA ALA A 156 -4.15 -3.14 -3.50
C ALA A 156 -4.64 -1.89 -2.75
N GLY A 157 -5.31 -2.07 -1.61
CA GLY A 157 -5.69 -1.03 -0.66
C GLY A 157 -4.47 -0.27 -0.16
N ASP A 158 -3.53 -0.97 0.48
CA ASP A 158 -2.35 -0.34 1.07
C ASP A 158 -1.48 0.37 0.03
N ARG A 159 -1.39 -0.16 -1.19
CA ARG A 159 -0.69 0.55 -2.29
C ARG A 159 -1.38 1.84 -2.70
N LYS A 160 -2.69 1.89 -2.62
CA LYS A 160 -3.47 3.10 -2.93
C LYS A 160 -3.25 4.14 -1.84
N ASP A 161 -3.26 3.74 -0.57
CA ASP A 161 -3.01 4.62 0.56
C ASP A 161 -1.57 5.14 0.52
N LEU A 162 -0.59 4.27 0.25
CA LEU A 162 0.81 4.67 0.06
C LEU A 162 0.98 5.68 -1.08
N SER A 163 0.15 5.57 -2.12
CA SER A 163 0.16 6.54 -3.21
C SER A 163 -0.48 7.88 -2.83
N LYS A 164 -1.43 7.93 -1.89
CA LYS A 164 -2.01 9.18 -1.39
C LYS A 164 -1.01 9.88 -0.48
N ASP A 165 -0.46 9.18 0.50
CA ASP A 165 0.49 9.78 1.45
C ASP A 165 1.74 10.32 0.76
N ARG A 166 2.19 9.65 -0.31
CA ARG A 166 3.28 10.18 -1.15
C ARG A 166 2.93 11.46 -1.89
N LYS A 167 1.67 11.62 -2.30
CA LYS A 167 1.19 12.85 -2.95
C LYS A 167 1.07 13.97 -1.94
N ASP A 168 0.51 13.68 -0.77
CA ASP A 168 0.36 14.66 0.31
C ASP A 168 1.74 15.11 0.79
N LEU A 169 2.69 14.19 0.96
CA LEU A 169 4.09 14.53 1.29
C LEU A 169 4.73 15.42 0.22
N GLY A 170 4.33 15.25 -1.04
CA GLY A 170 4.77 16.07 -2.15
C GLY A 170 4.21 17.50 -2.09
N LYS A 171 2.96 17.66 -1.67
CA LYS A 171 2.31 18.96 -1.47
C LYS A 171 2.94 19.70 -0.29
N ASP A 172 3.04 19.07 0.87
CA ASP A 172 3.58 19.71 2.07
C ASP A 172 5.04 20.14 1.87
N LYS A 173 5.83 19.37 1.12
CA LYS A 173 7.19 19.78 0.73
C LYS A 173 7.21 20.99 -0.21
N SER A 174 6.21 21.10 -1.06
CA SER A 174 6.08 22.22 -2.00
C SER A 174 5.63 23.48 -1.29
N ASP A 175 4.69 23.35 -0.35
CA ASP A 175 4.21 24.44 0.49
C ASP A 175 5.35 24.92 1.43
N LEU A 176 6.08 23.98 2.05
CA LEU A 176 7.23 24.33 2.90
C LEU A 176 8.30 25.10 2.12
N LYS A 177 8.42 24.83 0.82
CA LYS A 177 9.35 25.55 -0.06
C LYS A 177 8.86 26.97 -0.35
N LYS A 178 7.55 27.18 -0.52
CA LYS A 178 6.94 28.51 -0.72
C LYS A 178 7.10 29.34 0.55
N ASP A 179 6.68 28.83 1.70
CA ASP A 179 6.74 29.58 2.96
C ASP A 179 8.17 29.96 3.34
N ARG A 180 9.15 29.09 3.02
CA ARG A 180 10.57 29.43 3.19
C ARG A 180 11.05 30.53 2.27
N LYS A 181 10.49 30.62 1.07
CA LYS A 181 10.78 31.68 0.12
C LYS A 181 10.13 32.98 0.59
N ASP A 182 8.85 32.93 0.96
CA ASP A 182 8.10 34.09 1.44
C ASP A 182 8.77 34.66 2.71
N LEU A 183 9.14 33.80 3.67
CA LEU A 183 9.90 34.20 4.86
C LEU A 183 11.25 34.84 4.53
N LYS A 184 11.88 34.44 3.43
CA LYS A 184 13.15 35.03 2.99
C LYS A 184 12.91 36.41 2.39
N ASP A 185 11.89 36.54 1.55
CA ASP A 185 11.54 37.78 0.87
C ASP A 185 11.08 38.83 1.92
N ASP A 186 10.22 38.45 2.87
CA ASP A 186 9.80 39.30 3.99
C ASP A 186 10.95 39.78 4.87
N LYS A 187 11.95 38.92 5.12
CA LYS A 187 13.16 39.30 5.85
C LYS A 187 14.02 40.28 5.06
N GLN A 188 14.05 40.18 3.73
CA GLN A 188 14.78 41.12 2.88
C GLN A 188 14.08 42.48 2.86
N ASP A 189 12.75 42.49 2.77
CA ASP A 189 11.94 43.71 2.86
C ASP A 189 12.07 44.38 4.22
N ALA A 190 12.12 43.61 5.31
CA ALA A 190 12.39 44.13 6.65
C ALA A 190 13.81 44.70 6.81
N ALA A 191 14.79 44.20 6.04
CA ALA A 191 16.20 44.58 6.14
C ALA A 191 16.60 45.73 5.19
N THR A 192 15.75 46.10 4.24
CA THR A 192 15.99 47.26 3.36
C THR A 192 15.37 48.52 3.97
N PRO A 193 16.15 49.41 4.62
CA PRO A 193 15.62 50.72 4.99
C PRO A 193 15.29 51.45 3.69
N ALA A 194 14.11 52.08 3.63
CA ALA A 194 13.73 52.94 2.51
C ALA A 194 14.89 53.91 2.24
N THR A 195 15.60 53.70 1.14
CA THR A 195 16.66 54.61 0.73
C THR A 195 15.99 55.95 0.46
N SER A 196 16.23 56.88 1.37
CA SER A 196 15.96 58.29 1.21
C SER A 196 16.58 58.77 -0.09
N ASN A 197 15.76 58.95 -1.14
CA ASN A 197 16.07 59.87 -2.21
C ASN A 197 15.78 61.28 -1.68
N GLN A 198 16.81 61.92 -1.12
CA GLN A 198 16.97 63.37 -1.08
C GLN A 198 18.37 63.70 -1.58
#